data_AF-A0A127Q2B7-F1
#
_entry.id   AF-A0A127Q2B7-F1
#
_cell.length_a   1.000
_cell.length_b   1.000
_cell.length_c   1.000
_cell.angle_alpha   90.00
_cell.angle_beta   90.00
_cell.angle_gamma   90.00
#
_symmetry.space_group_name_H-M   'P 1'
#
loop_
_entity.id
_entity.type
_entity.pdbx_description
1 polymer ?
#
loop_
_entity_poly.entity_id
_entity_poly.type
_entity_poly.pdbx_seq_one_letter_code
_entity_poly.pdbx_strand_id
1 'polypeptide(L)'
;MPANAWSKKRERQYAHIKESLVKHGKREQLAEEIAARTVNKERGQHGEAEQASSSSVKDISAGRRGGLRSHRGAGGRTFAQLYNEARQRGVKGRSKMNKTQLEHALGSRRAGT
;
A
#
# COMPACT_ATOMS: atom_id res chain seq x y z
N MET A 1 -22.59 17.70 7.78
CA MET A 1 -21.28 18.15 7.28
C MET A 1 -21.22 19.66 7.42
N PRO A 2 -20.16 20.25 8.04
CA PRO A 2 -20.09 21.70 8.18
C PRO A 2 -19.93 22.32 6.79
N ALA A 3 -20.91 23.13 6.39
CA ALA A 3 -21.19 23.47 5.00
C ALA A 3 -20.27 24.54 4.37
N ASN A 4 -19.07 24.79 4.90
CA ASN A 4 -18.15 25.81 4.34
C ASN A 4 -16.65 25.56 4.56
N ALA A 5 -16.23 24.36 4.96
CA ALA A 5 -14.81 24.13 5.32
C ALA A 5 -13.90 23.80 4.13
N TRP A 6 -14.45 23.30 3.01
CA TRP A 6 -13.67 22.69 1.92
C TRP A 6 -13.87 23.39 0.59
N SER A 7 -12.80 23.45 -0.22
CA SER A 7 -12.91 23.95 -1.59
C SER A 7 -13.61 22.92 -2.49
N LYS A 8 -14.21 23.38 -3.59
CA LYS A 8 -14.83 22.51 -4.62
C LYS A 8 -13.91 21.39 -5.12
N LYS A 9 -12.58 21.59 -5.07
CA LYS A 9 -11.60 20.55 -5.39
C LYS A 9 -11.58 19.43 -4.35
N ARG A 10 -11.56 19.80 -3.06
CA ARG A 10 -11.50 18.87 -1.92
C ARG A 10 -12.80 18.10 -1.73
N GLU A 11 -13.94 18.73 -2.00
CA GLU A 11 -15.24 18.06 -2.01
C GLU A 11 -15.32 16.95 -3.06
N ARG A 12 -14.90 17.24 -4.30
CA ARG A 12 -14.84 16.22 -5.38
C ARG A 12 -13.89 15.08 -5.01
N GLN A 13 -12.76 15.40 -4.40
CA GLN A 13 -11.79 14.39 -3.96
C GLN A 13 -12.36 13.49 -2.85
N TYR A 14 -13.03 14.08 -1.86
CA TYR A 14 -13.72 13.33 -0.81
C TYR A 14 -14.75 12.36 -1.42
N ALA A 15 -15.62 12.88 -2.31
CA ALA A 15 -16.66 12.08 -2.95
C ALA A 15 -16.06 10.91 -3.75
N HIS A 16 -15.03 11.18 -4.54
CA HIS A 16 -14.35 10.16 -5.34
C HIS A 16 -13.72 9.06 -4.49
N ILE A 17 -13.06 9.42 -3.38
CA ILE A 17 -12.45 8.44 -2.46
C ILE A 17 -13.53 7.61 -1.76
N LYS A 18 -14.59 8.27 -1.24
CA LYS A 18 -15.71 7.58 -0.59
C LYS A 18 -16.35 6.58 -1.54
N GLU A 19 -16.70 7.02 -2.75
CA GLU A 19 -17.34 6.19 -3.76
C GLU A 19 -16.47 5.00 -4.18
N SER A 20 -15.17 5.23 -4.41
CA SER A 20 -14.22 4.16 -4.73
C SER A 20 -14.15 3.09 -3.62
N LEU A 21 -14.07 3.52 -2.36
CA LEU A 21 -14.00 2.58 -1.23
C LEU A 21 -15.29 1.78 -1.06
N VAL A 22 -16.46 2.41 -1.25
CA VAL A 22 -17.75 1.72 -1.23
C VAL A 22 -17.83 0.70 -2.38
N LYS A 23 -17.41 1.07 -3.60
CA LYS A 23 -17.35 0.14 -4.75
C LYS A 23 -16.43 -1.07 -4.48
N HIS A 24 -15.38 -0.91 -3.68
CA HIS A 24 -14.50 -1.99 -3.25
C HIS A 24 -15.00 -2.75 -2.00
N GLY A 25 -16.26 -2.54 -1.59
CA GLY A 25 -16.91 -3.30 -0.52
C GLY A 25 -16.62 -2.79 0.90
N LYS A 26 -16.10 -1.58 1.07
CA LYS A 26 -15.97 -0.97 2.41
C LYS A 26 -17.33 -0.48 2.88
N ARG A 27 -17.56 -0.57 4.20
CA ARG A 27 -18.74 0.03 4.85
C ARG A 27 -18.74 1.53 4.65
N GLU A 28 -19.91 2.12 4.43
CA GLU A 28 -20.05 3.53 4.10
C GLU A 28 -19.41 4.45 5.16
N GLN A 29 -19.66 4.19 6.44
CA GLN A 29 -19.07 4.95 7.54
C GLN A 29 -17.54 4.93 7.52
N LEU A 30 -16.95 3.76 7.22
CA LEU A 30 -15.51 3.61 7.12
C LEU A 30 -14.96 4.34 5.89
N ALA A 31 -15.66 4.25 4.75
CA ALA A 31 -15.28 4.94 3.53
C ALA A 31 -15.26 6.47 3.72
N GLU A 32 -16.27 6.99 4.40
CA GLU A 32 -16.39 8.40 4.77
C GLU A 32 -15.28 8.87 5.71
N GLU A 33 -14.96 8.09 6.76
CA GLU A 33 -13.84 8.40 7.65
C GLU A 33 -12.51 8.45 6.89
N ILE A 34 -12.26 7.44 6.04
CA ILE A 34 -11.03 7.36 5.24
C ILE A 34 -10.95 8.54 4.26
N ALA A 35 -12.05 8.87 3.59
CA ALA A 35 -12.11 10.00 2.66
C ALA A 35 -11.82 11.32 3.37
N ALA A 36 -12.47 11.58 4.51
CA ALA A 36 -12.26 12.79 5.31
C ALA A 36 -10.81 12.89 5.81
N ARG A 37 -10.25 11.80 6.35
CA ARG A 37 -8.86 11.77 6.83
C ARG A 37 -7.85 12.04 5.72
N THR A 38 -8.07 11.46 4.54
CA THR A 38 -7.21 11.67 3.36
C THR A 38 -7.23 13.13 2.92
N VAL A 39 -8.43 13.70 2.78
CA VAL A 39 -8.60 15.09 2.33
C VAL A 39 -8.05 16.08 3.37
N ASN A 40 -8.30 15.87 4.66
CA ASN A 40 -7.76 16.74 5.70
C ASN A 40 -6.22 16.73 5.74
N LYS A 41 -5.59 15.58 5.50
CA LYS A 41 -4.13 15.48 5.39
C LYS A 41 -3.61 16.32 4.22
N GLU A 42 -4.24 16.21 3.05
CA GLU A 42 -3.83 17.00 1.89
C GLU A 42 -4.05 18.50 2.10
N ARG A 43 -5.17 18.89 2.73
CA ARG A 43 -5.40 20.28 3.11
C ARG A 43 -4.30 20.80 4.04
N GLY A 44 -3.91 20.00 5.04
CA GLY A 44 -2.79 20.33 5.93
C GLY A 44 -1.44 20.45 5.20
N GLN A 45 -1.17 19.59 4.21
CA GLN A 45 0.05 19.65 3.40
C GLN A 45 0.10 20.86 2.47
N HIS A 46 -1.05 21.32 1.97
CA HIS A 46 -1.16 22.44 1.05
C HIS A 46 -1.44 23.79 1.73
N GLY A 47 -1.51 23.82 3.06
CA GLY A 47 -1.82 25.05 3.81
C GLY A 47 -3.28 25.51 3.68
N GLU A 48 -4.18 24.64 3.24
CA GLU A 48 -5.62 24.92 3.08
C GLU A 48 -6.44 24.64 4.35
N ALA A 49 -5.79 24.14 5.41
CA ALA A 49 -6.41 23.87 6.71
C ALA A 49 -6.03 24.95 7.72
N GLU A 50 -7.02 25.45 8.48
CA GLU A 50 -6.81 26.40 9.57
C GLU A 50 -5.87 25.84 10.65
N GLN A 51 -5.96 24.53 10.90
CA GLN A 51 -5.12 23.81 11.82
C GLN A 51 -4.42 22.66 11.10
N ALA A 52 -3.10 22.58 11.23
CA ALA A 52 -2.29 21.53 10.63
C ALA A 52 -1.39 20.88 11.69
N SER A 53 -1.43 19.55 11.78
CA SER A 53 -0.50 18.82 12.62
C SER A 53 0.90 18.79 11.99
N SER A 54 1.94 18.80 12.83
CA SER A 54 3.33 18.65 12.37
C SER A 54 3.52 17.36 11.55
N SER A 55 2.81 16.29 11.92
CA SER A 55 2.77 15.01 11.20
C SER A 55 2.10 15.08 9.83
N SER A 56 1.22 16.05 9.58
CA SER A 56 0.64 16.23 8.25
C SER A 56 1.61 16.99 7.35
N VAL A 57 2.22 18.05 7.88
CA VAL A 57 3.10 18.97 7.14
C VAL A 57 4.48 18.35 6.85
N LYS A 58 5.09 17.68 7.84
CA LYS A 58 6.44 17.10 7.71
C LYS A 58 6.47 15.75 6.99
N ASP A 59 5.30 15.15 6.76
CA ASP A 59 5.20 13.84 6.15
C ASP A 59 5.20 13.92 4.63
N ILE A 60 5.71 12.88 3.98
CA ILE A 60 5.77 12.81 2.52
C ILE A 60 4.38 12.64 1.91
N SER A 61 4.15 13.30 0.77
CA SER A 61 2.90 13.21 0.01
C SER A 61 2.57 11.76 -0.36
N ALA A 62 1.27 11.47 -0.50
CA ALA A 62 0.79 10.13 -0.82
C ALA A 62 1.42 9.60 -2.14
N GLY A 63 1.51 10.45 -3.16
CA GLY A 63 2.13 10.10 -4.45
C GLY A 63 3.61 9.74 -4.34
N ARG A 64 4.41 10.55 -3.60
CA ARG A 64 5.84 10.26 -3.38
C ARG A 64 6.04 8.97 -2.57
N ARG A 65 5.19 8.73 -1.56
CA ARG A 65 5.21 7.48 -0.78
C ARG A 65 4.86 6.28 -1.64
N GLY A 66 3.87 6.41 -2.52
CA GLY A 66 3.51 5.39 -3.50
C GLY A 66 4.70 5.04 -4.38
N GLY A 67 5.36 6.02 -4.99
CA GLY A 67 6.56 5.83 -5.81
C GLY A 67 7.71 5.13 -5.07
N LEU A 68 7.98 5.52 -3.82
CA LEU A 68 9.02 4.87 -3.00
C LEU A 68 8.71 3.39 -2.68
N ARG A 69 7.43 2.99 -2.73
CA ARG A 69 6.97 1.65 -2.37
C ARG A 69 6.59 0.79 -3.58
N SER A 70 6.32 1.39 -4.73
CA SER A 70 5.91 0.70 -5.96
C SER A 70 7.06 -0.05 -6.65
N HIS A 71 8.31 0.36 -6.44
CA HIS A 71 9.46 -0.24 -7.11
C HIS A 71 10.10 -1.43 -6.39
N ARG A 72 9.46 -1.99 -5.36
CA ARG A 72 9.96 -3.19 -4.67
C ARG A 72 9.40 -4.51 -5.21
N GLY A 73 8.53 -4.45 -6.24
CA GLY A 73 7.93 -5.62 -6.88
C GLY A 73 7.20 -6.55 -5.92
N ALA A 74 6.67 -7.66 -6.43
CA ALA A 74 6.31 -8.77 -5.56
C ALA A 74 7.62 -9.43 -5.10
N GLY A 75 7.81 -9.63 -3.79
CA GLY A 75 9.04 -10.21 -3.21
C GLY A 75 9.33 -11.68 -3.57
N GLY A 76 8.72 -12.19 -4.65
CA GLY A 76 8.79 -13.57 -5.10
C GLY A 76 8.16 -14.55 -4.12
N ARG A 77 8.39 -15.85 -4.36
CA ARG A 77 8.00 -16.91 -3.43
C ARG A 77 8.70 -16.72 -2.08
N THR A 78 8.00 -17.07 -1.00
CA THR A 78 8.61 -17.04 0.34
C THR A 78 9.58 -18.21 0.51
N PHE A 79 10.51 -18.09 1.47
CA PHE A 79 11.38 -19.20 1.84
C PHE A 79 10.58 -20.46 2.21
N ALA A 80 9.48 -20.31 2.95
CA ALA A 80 8.64 -21.42 3.37
C ALA A 80 7.99 -22.16 2.19
N GLN A 81 7.50 -21.41 1.18
CA GLN A 81 6.95 -21.99 -0.05
C GLN A 81 8.01 -22.82 -0.78
N LEU A 82 9.20 -22.25 -0.96
CA LEU A 82 10.32 -22.92 -1.63
C LEU A 82 10.83 -24.11 -0.82
N TYR A 83 10.87 -24.01 0.50
CA TYR A 83 11.31 -25.10 1.38
C TYR A 83 10.34 -26.28 1.32
N ASN A 84 9.03 -26.02 1.35
CA ASN A 84 8.01 -27.06 1.24
C ASN A 84 8.01 -27.71 -0.14
N GLU A 85 8.15 -26.93 -1.20
CA GLU A 85 8.28 -27.43 -2.58
C GLU A 85 9.56 -28.29 -2.72
N ALA A 86 10.69 -27.84 -2.17
CA ALA A 86 11.94 -28.59 -2.14
C ALA A 86 11.82 -29.89 -1.31
N ARG A 87 11.01 -29.90 -0.25
CA ARG A 87 10.69 -31.10 0.51
C ARG A 87 9.87 -32.08 -0.33
N GLN A 88 8.83 -31.61 -1.01
CA GLN A 88 7.97 -32.44 -1.86
C GLN A 88 8.74 -33.04 -3.05
N ARG A 89 9.66 -32.27 -3.65
CA ARG A 89 10.51 -32.72 -4.76
C ARG A 89 11.77 -33.50 -4.33
N GLY A 90 11.95 -33.74 -3.03
CA GLY A 90 13.08 -34.52 -2.53
C GLY A 90 14.45 -33.88 -2.70
N VAL A 91 14.54 -32.54 -2.71
CA VAL A 91 15.81 -31.81 -2.86
C VAL A 91 16.72 -32.12 -1.65
N LYS A 92 17.86 -32.77 -1.93
CA LYS A 92 18.87 -33.07 -0.91
C LYS A 92 19.55 -31.77 -0.43
N GLY A 93 19.79 -31.68 0.88
CA GLY A 93 20.44 -30.49 1.46
C GLY A 93 19.55 -29.25 1.59
N ARG A 94 18.24 -29.33 1.28
CA ARG A 94 17.27 -28.21 1.37
C ARG A 94 17.29 -27.43 2.70
N SER A 95 17.58 -28.10 3.82
CA SER A 95 17.66 -27.47 5.15
C SER A 95 18.87 -26.57 5.33
N LYS A 96 19.90 -26.73 4.50
CA LYS A 96 21.10 -25.89 4.48
C LYS A 96 21.01 -24.80 3.41
N MET A 97 19.97 -24.81 2.58
CA MET A 97 19.81 -23.87 1.47
C MET A 97 19.10 -22.60 1.95
N ASN A 98 19.57 -21.43 1.49
CA ASN A 98 18.86 -20.16 1.65
C ASN A 98 17.79 -20.00 0.55
N LYS A 99 16.96 -18.94 0.65
CA LYS A 99 15.88 -18.66 -0.30
C LYS A 99 16.34 -18.73 -1.77
N THR A 100 17.45 -18.06 -2.10
CA THR A 100 18.00 -18.02 -3.46
C THR A 100 18.46 -19.40 -3.92
N GLN A 101 19.11 -20.17 -3.05
CA GLN A 101 19.55 -21.53 -3.36
C GLN A 101 18.37 -22.48 -3.59
N LEU A 102 17.27 -22.33 -2.82
CA LEU A 102 16.05 -23.09 -3.06
C LEU A 102 15.37 -22.72 -4.38
N GLU A 103 15.34 -21.42 -4.76
CA GLU A 103 14.85 -20.98 -6.09
C GLU A 103 15.64 -21.66 -7.22
N HIS A 104 16.97 -21.66 -7.14
CA HIS A 104 17.83 -22.31 -8.11
C HIS A 104 17.64 -23.83 -8.14
N ALA A 105 17.61 -24.50 -6.98
CA ALA A 105 17.45 -25.95 -6.90
C ALA A 105 16.10 -26.44 -7.45
N LEU A 106 15.07 -25.59 -7.41
CA LEU A 106 13.73 -25.88 -7.93
C LEU A 106 13.58 -25.57 -9.44
N GLY A 107 14.67 -25.21 -10.13
CA GLY A 107 14.64 -24.81 -11.55
C GLY A 107 13.83 -23.52 -11.77
N SER A 108 13.60 -22.78 -10.70
CA SER A 108 12.75 -21.62 -10.68
C SER A 108 13.59 -20.39 -10.92
N ARG A 109 13.80 -20.10 -12.21
CA ARG A 109 14.31 -18.79 -12.64
C ARG A 109 13.45 -17.74 -11.94
N ARG A 110 14.08 -16.78 -11.24
CA ARG A 110 13.38 -15.61 -10.70
C ARG A 110 12.50 -15.06 -11.81
N ALA A 111 11.18 -15.27 -11.71
CA ALA A 111 10.23 -14.56 -12.55
C ALA A 111 10.49 -13.09 -12.22
N GLY A 112 10.90 -12.36 -13.25
CA GLY A 112 11.73 -11.17 -13.12
C GLY A 112 11.10 -10.02 -12.34
N THR A 113 12.01 -9.14 -11.91
CA THR A 113 11.87 -7.68 -11.77
C THR A 113 10.66 -7.15 -11.03
#